data_AF-A0A8C0QQR0-F1
#
_entry.id   AF-A0A8C0QQR0-F1
#
_cell.length_a   1.000
_cell.length_b   1.000
_cell.length_c   1.000
_cell.angle_alpha   90.00
_cell.angle_beta   90.00
_cell.angle_gamma   90.00
#
_symmetry.space_group_name_H-M   'P 1'
#
loop_
_entity.id
_entity.type
_entity.pdbx_description
1 polymer ?
#
loop_
_entity_poly.entity_id
_entity_poly.type
_entity_poly.pdbx_seq_one_letter_code
_entity_poly.pdbx_strand_id
1 'polypeptide(L)'
;MEAIFHERQEGSLCAQHCLNNLLQGEYFSPVELSSIAQQLDEEERIRMAEGGVSSEEYRTFLQQPSGNMDDSGYFSIQVISNALKVWGLELILFNSPEYQRLGIDPINERSFICNYKEHWFTVRKLGKQWFNLNSLLMGPELISDTYLALFLAQLQQEGYSIFVVKGDLPDCEADQLLQMIQVQQIQRPKLIGEETAQSRDERGQKTDLEQALDVNHPYDGTGMLDEDEENFQRALALSKQEIDMEDEEADLRRAIQLSMQGGHRSEFSNSVSQNIPRSSGISQSESLSSEELRRRRQTYFEK
;
A
#
# COMPACT_ATOMS: atom_id res chain seq x y z
N MET A 1 -9.18 -5.07 19.94
CA MET A 1 -9.08 -5.23 18.47
C MET A 1 -9.95 -6.37 17.96
N GLU A 2 -10.24 -7.40 18.76
CA GLU A 2 -11.04 -8.59 18.33
C GLU A 2 -12.48 -8.29 17.89
N ALA A 3 -13.05 -7.15 18.30
CA ALA A 3 -14.40 -6.76 17.91
C ALA A 3 -14.48 -5.99 16.58
N ILE A 4 -13.35 -5.54 16.02
CA ILE A 4 -13.32 -4.83 14.74
C ILE A 4 -13.46 -5.86 13.63
N PHE A 5 -14.50 -5.72 12.82
CA PHE A 5 -14.61 -6.54 11.61
C PHE A 5 -13.55 -6.09 10.61
N HIS A 6 -12.67 -7.02 10.22
CA HIS A 6 -11.61 -6.81 9.24
C HIS A 6 -11.50 -8.02 8.32
N GLU A 7 -12.06 -7.89 7.14
CA GLU A 7 -11.94 -8.84 6.04
C GLU A 7 -10.62 -8.60 5.32
N ARG A 8 -9.76 -9.62 5.34
CA ARG A 8 -8.48 -9.62 4.63
C ARG A 8 -8.71 -10.00 3.18
N GLN A 9 -7.93 -9.40 2.29
CA GLN A 9 -8.07 -9.66 0.87
C GLN A 9 -7.41 -10.97 0.47
N GLU A 10 -8.18 -11.77 -0.27
CA GLU A 10 -7.68 -12.95 -0.98
C GLU A 10 -7.78 -12.68 -2.49
N GLY A 11 -6.64 -12.69 -3.18
CA GLY A 11 -6.58 -12.35 -4.61
C GLY A 11 -6.71 -10.84 -4.87
N SER A 12 -7.47 -10.46 -5.90
CA SER A 12 -7.55 -9.07 -6.42
C SER A 12 -8.86 -8.35 -6.06
N LEU A 13 -9.71 -8.95 -5.20
CA LEU A 13 -11.07 -8.48 -4.89
C LEU A 13 -11.11 -7.32 -3.86
N CYS A 14 -10.26 -6.31 -4.04
CA CYS A 14 -10.12 -5.21 -3.09
C CYS A 14 -11.42 -4.43 -2.83
N ALA A 15 -12.30 -4.26 -3.84
CA ALA A 15 -13.53 -3.51 -3.69
C ALA A 15 -14.53 -4.16 -2.72
N GLN A 16 -14.64 -5.50 -2.74
CA GLN A 16 -15.46 -6.25 -1.79
C GLN A 16 -15.00 -5.97 -0.36
N HIS A 17 -13.72 -6.23 -0.09
CA HIS A 17 -13.16 -6.09 1.24
C HIS A 17 -13.19 -4.65 1.73
N CYS A 18 -12.98 -3.68 0.83
CA CYS A 18 -13.13 -2.26 1.12
C CYS A 18 -14.55 -1.93 1.61
N LEU A 19 -15.59 -2.38 0.88
CA LEU A 19 -16.99 -2.14 1.25
C LEU A 19 -17.40 -2.87 2.53
N ASN A 20 -17.01 -4.12 2.69
CA ASN A 20 -17.33 -4.92 3.88
C ASN A 20 -16.64 -4.37 5.13
N ASN A 21 -15.37 -3.97 5.03
CA ASN A 21 -14.65 -3.29 6.10
C ASN A 21 -15.28 -1.94 6.43
N LEU A 22 -15.75 -1.21 5.42
CA LEU A 22 -16.48 0.05 5.61
C LEU A 22 -17.79 -0.16 6.34
N LEU A 23 -18.57 -1.18 6.01
CA LEU A 23 -19.86 -1.45 6.66
C LEU A 23 -19.72 -2.27 7.94
N GLN A 24 -18.52 -2.75 8.27
CA GLN A 24 -18.22 -3.61 9.42
C GLN A 24 -19.02 -4.92 9.41
N GLY A 25 -19.10 -5.56 8.24
CA GLY A 25 -19.72 -6.87 8.06
C GLY A 25 -19.65 -7.36 6.61
N GLU A 26 -19.95 -8.64 6.40
CA GLU A 26 -19.97 -9.29 5.08
C GLU A 26 -21.28 -8.98 4.33
N TYR A 27 -21.41 -7.75 3.83
CA TYR A 27 -22.61 -7.29 3.13
C TYR A 27 -22.56 -7.45 1.62
N PHE A 28 -21.36 -7.45 1.05
CA PHE A 28 -21.14 -7.59 -0.38
C PHE A 28 -20.29 -8.81 -0.68
N SER A 29 -20.68 -9.51 -1.73
CA SER A 29 -19.93 -10.59 -2.37
C SER A 29 -19.44 -10.16 -3.75
N PRO A 30 -18.44 -10.86 -4.34
CA PRO A 30 -17.99 -10.58 -5.70
C PRO A 30 -19.13 -10.66 -6.72
N VAL A 31 -20.05 -11.61 -6.52
CA VAL A 31 -21.17 -11.86 -7.44
C VAL A 31 -22.15 -10.68 -7.45
N GLU A 32 -22.41 -10.09 -6.28
CA GLU A 32 -23.26 -8.91 -6.17
C GLU A 32 -22.60 -7.69 -6.82
N LEU A 33 -21.30 -7.47 -6.58
CA LEU A 33 -20.57 -6.37 -7.21
C LEU A 33 -20.49 -6.53 -8.73
N SER A 34 -20.29 -7.75 -9.23
CA SER A 34 -20.37 -8.05 -10.67
C SER A 34 -21.74 -7.77 -11.25
N SER A 35 -22.81 -8.08 -10.52
CA SER A 35 -24.18 -7.80 -10.96
C SER A 35 -24.44 -6.29 -11.04
N ILE A 36 -23.94 -5.52 -10.07
CA ILE A 36 -24.01 -4.04 -10.11
C ILE A 36 -23.21 -3.48 -11.29
N ALA A 37 -22.01 -4.02 -11.54
CA ALA A 37 -21.19 -3.60 -12.68
C ALA A 37 -21.90 -3.83 -14.02
N GLN A 38 -22.49 -5.02 -14.22
CA GLN A 38 -23.25 -5.35 -15.43
C GLN A 38 -24.49 -4.44 -15.61
N GLN A 39 -25.18 -4.11 -14.51
CA GLN A 39 -26.31 -3.18 -14.56
C GLN A 39 -25.85 -1.78 -14.99
N LEU A 40 -24.73 -1.30 -14.46
CA LEU A 40 -24.14 -0.02 -14.85
C LEU A 40 -23.74 -0.01 -16.33
N ASP A 41 -23.11 -1.08 -16.82
CA ASP A 41 -22.76 -1.21 -18.24
C ASP A 41 -24.01 -1.17 -19.15
N GLU A 42 -25.09 -1.82 -18.73
CA GLU A 42 -26.35 -1.83 -19.46
C GLU A 42 -27.04 -0.44 -19.44
N GLU A 43 -27.02 0.26 -18.31
CA GLU A 43 -27.52 1.64 -18.22
C GLU A 43 -26.72 2.59 -19.11
N GLU A 44 -25.39 2.46 -19.11
CA GLU A 44 -24.51 3.20 -20.01
C GLU A 44 -24.81 2.86 -21.48
N ARG A 45 -25.04 1.59 -21.80
CA ARG A 45 -25.45 1.13 -23.14
C ARG A 45 -26.77 1.77 -23.58
N ILE A 46 -27.78 1.79 -22.70
CA ILE A 46 -29.09 2.37 -23.01
C ILE A 46 -28.96 3.88 -23.25
N ARG A 47 -28.21 4.61 -22.42
CA ARG A 47 -27.95 6.05 -22.62
C ARG A 47 -27.22 6.31 -23.94
N MET A 48 -26.26 5.47 -24.32
CA MET A 48 -25.58 5.59 -25.61
C MET A 48 -26.52 5.28 -26.79
N ALA A 49 -27.49 4.38 -26.61
CA ALA A 49 -28.51 4.08 -27.61
C ALA A 49 -29.48 5.25 -27.85
N GLU A 50 -29.72 6.11 -26.86
CA GLU A 50 -30.50 7.35 -27.00
C GLU A 50 -29.84 8.33 -27.99
N GLY A 51 -28.51 8.32 -28.08
CA GLY A 51 -27.73 9.06 -29.09
C GLY A 51 -27.78 8.46 -30.50
N GLY A 52 -28.53 7.37 -30.70
CA GLY A 52 -28.73 6.68 -31.97
C GLY A 52 -27.94 5.37 -32.04
N VAL A 53 -28.65 4.25 -32.11
CA VAL A 53 -28.09 2.88 -32.20
C VAL A 53 -27.26 2.59 -33.45
N SER A 54 -27.32 3.46 -34.47
CA SER A 54 -26.52 3.35 -35.69
C SER A 54 -25.25 4.21 -35.67
N SER A 55 -25.01 4.95 -34.59
CA SER A 55 -23.82 5.78 -34.42
C SER A 55 -22.54 4.92 -34.32
N GLU A 56 -21.43 5.50 -34.76
CA GLU A 56 -20.12 4.83 -34.68
C GLU A 56 -19.69 4.66 -33.22
N GLU A 57 -20.12 5.60 -32.36
CA GLU A 57 -19.89 5.61 -30.92
C GLU A 57 -20.58 4.43 -30.23
N TYR A 58 -21.84 4.15 -30.57
CA TYR A 58 -22.57 3.01 -30.01
C TYR A 58 -21.95 1.66 -30.45
N ARG A 59 -21.53 1.56 -31.72
CA ARG A 59 -20.85 0.35 -32.23
C ARG A 59 -19.49 0.13 -31.59
N THR A 60 -18.75 1.22 -31.34
CA THR A 60 -17.47 1.18 -30.62
C THR A 60 -17.67 0.77 -29.17
N PHE A 61 -18.67 1.33 -28.48
CA PHE A 61 -19.01 0.97 -27.11
C PHE A 61 -19.34 -0.53 -26.97
N LEU A 62 -20.12 -1.10 -27.89
CA LEU A 62 -20.44 -2.54 -27.88
C LEU A 62 -19.23 -3.46 -28.09
N GLN A 63 -18.14 -2.96 -28.69
CA GLN A 63 -16.92 -3.73 -28.89
C GLN A 63 -15.93 -3.57 -27.73
N GLN A 64 -16.13 -2.59 -26.84
CA GLN A 64 -15.27 -2.36 -25.69
C GLN A 64 -15.63 -3.33 -24.56
N PRO A 65 -14.63 -3.88 -23.85
CA PRO A 65 -14.88 -4.62 -22.61
C PRO A 65 -15.49 -3.70 -21.56
N SER A 66 -16.16 -4.29 -20.57
CA SER A 66 -16.75 -3.56 -19.44
C SER A 66 -15.72 -2.62 -18.82
N GLY A 67 -16.08 -1.35 -18.66
CA GLY A 67 -15.26 -0.38 -17.93
C GLY A 67 -15.45 -0.49 -16.41
N ASN A 68 -16.49 -1.21 -15.98
CA ASN A 68 -16.91 -1.30 -14.58
C ASN A 68 -16.34 -2.52 -13.86
N MET A 69 -16.00 -3.58 -14.60
CA MET A 69 -15.37 -4.80 -14.09
C MET A 69 -14.32 -5.31 -15.08
N ASP A 70 -13.12 -5.64 -14.58
CA ASP A 70 -12.09 -6.34 -15.36
C ASP A 70 -12.00 -7.83 -14.98
N ASP A 71 -11.45 -8.65 -15.87
CA ASP A 71 -11.21 -10.09 -15.69
C ASP A 71 -10.29 -10.38 -14.49
N SER A 72 -9.51 -9.38 -14.07
CA SER A 72 -8.66 -9.41 -12.87
C SER A 72 -9.44 -9.27 -11.56
N GLY A 73 -10.73 -8.92 -11.58
CA GLY A 73 -11.54 -8.67 -10.37
C GLY A 73 -11.46 -7.25 -9.84
N TYR A 74 -10.96 -6.31 -10.65
CA TYR A 74 -11.00 -4.88 -10.34
C TYR A 74 -12.39 -4.31 -10.61
N PHE A 75 -12.86 -3.45 -9.71
CA PHE A 75 -14.14 -2.74 -9.85
C PHE A 75 -13.91 -1.23 -9.91
N SER A 76 -14.69 -0.58 -10.77
CA SER A 76 -14.65 0.87 -10.91
C SER A 76 -15.26 1.58 -9.69
N ILE A 77 -14.95 2.87 -9.56
CA ILE A 77 -15.55 3.74 -8.56
C ILE A 77 -17.09 3.85 -8.71
N GLN A 78 -17.63 3.70 -9.92
CA GLN A 78 -19.07 3.77 -10.16
C GLN A 78 -19.77 2.59 -9.50
N VAL A 79 -19.18 1.39 -9.54
CA VAL A 79 -19.68 0.20 -8.84
C VAL A 79 -19.73 0.44 -7.34
N ILE A 80 -18.63 0.94 -6.76
CA ILE A 80 -18.54 1.26 -5.32
C ILE A 80 -19.58 2.32 -4.94
N SER A 81 -19.70 3.39 -5.74
CA SER A 81 -20.68 4.45 -5.49
C SER A 81 -22.12 3.91 -5.53
N ASN A 82 -22.46 3.07 -6.51
CA ASN A 82 -23.81 2.51 -6.62
C ASN A 82 -24.11 1.51 -5.50
N ALA A 83 -23.14 0.69 -5.11
CA ALA A 83 -23.25 -0.21 -3.96
C ALA A 83 -23.56 0.58 -2.67
N LEU A 84 -22.87 1.70 -2.44
CA LEU A 84 -23.10 2.57 -1.29
C LEU A 84 -24.45 3.31 -1.33
N LYS A 85 -24.93 3.69 -2.53
CA LYS A 85 -26.22 4.36 -2.68
C LYS A 85 -27.39 3.53 -2.17
N VAL A 86 -27.33 2.19 -2.27
CA VAL A 86 -28.36 1.28 -1.71
C VAL A 86 -28.50 1.45 -0.20
N TRP A 87 -27.42 1.83 0.48
CA TRP A 87 -27.37 2.10 1.92
C TRP A 87 -27.68 3.57 2.27
N GLY A 88 -28.04 4.41 1.29
CA GLY A 88 -28.19 5.85 1.49
C GLY A 88 -26.87 6.57 1.77
N LEU A 89 -25.74 5.96 1.39
CA LEU A 89 -24.41 6.54 1.53
C LEU A 89 -23.99 7.21 0.22
N GLU A 90 -23.41 8.39 0.35
CA GLU A 90 -22.89 9.19 -0.76
C GLU A 90 -21.36 9.23 -0.71
N LEU A 91 -20.74 9.21 -1.89
CA LEU A 91 -19.29 9.22 -2.02
C LEU A 91 -18.83 10.53 -2.69
N ILE A 92 -18.11 11.37 -1.94
CA ILE A 92 -17.68 12.69 -2.38
C ILE A 92 -16.15 12.73 -2.47
N LEU A 93 -15.60 13.22 -3.58
CA LEU A 93 -14.15 13.37 -3.71
C LEU A 93 -13.63 14.41 -2.71
N PHE A 94 -12.62 14.03 -1.91
CA PHE A 94 -12.03 14.89 -0.88
C PHE A 94 -11.39 16.16 -1.46
N ASN A 95 -10.84 16.07 -2.67
CA ASN A 95 -10.23 17.19 -3.40
C ASN A 95 -11.25 18.04 -4.16
N SER A 96 -12.54 17.74 -4.08
CA SER A 96 -13.55 18.54 -4.78
C SER A 96 -13.61 19.96 -4.21
N PRO A 97 -13.73 21.00 -5.07
CA PRO A 97 -13.90 22.38 -4.60
C PRO A 97 -15.15 22.56 -3.74
N GLU A 98 -16.17 21.72 -3.91
CA GLU A 98 -17.36 21.69 -3.07
C GLU A 98 -17.03 21.28 -1.65
N TYR A 99 -16.33 20.16 -1.48
CA TYR A 99 -15.95 19.67 -0.17
C TYR A 99 -14.98 20.63 0.54
N GLN A 100 -13.98 21.16 -0.18
CA GLN A 100 -13.01 22.11 0.38
C GLN A 100 -13.65 23.42 0.85
N ARG A 101 -14.71 23.89 0.16
CA ARG A 101 -15.45 25.11 0.56
C ARG A 101 -16.23 24.94 1.86
N LEU A 102 -16.60 23.70 2.23
CA LEU A 102 -17.29 23.44 3.49
C LEU A 102 -16.37 23.62 4.70
N GLY A 103 -15.05 23.59 4.52
CA GLY A 103 -14.08 23.79 5.60
C GLY A 103 -14.22 22.77 6.73
N ILE A 104 -14.68 21.55 6.42
CA ILE A 104 -14.88 20.49 7.42
C ILE A 104 -13.54 19.86 7.75
N ASP A 105 -13.20 19.83 9.05
CA ASP A 105 -12.02 19.12 9.50
C ASP A 105 -12.17 17.60 9.25
N PRO A 106 -11.20 16.92 8.62
CA PRO A 106 -11.30 15.49 8.28
C PRO A 106 -11.58 14.58 9.48
N ILE A 107 -11.20 14.98 10.68
CA ILE A 107 -11.43 14.25 11.94
C ILE A 107 -12.92 14.12 12.32
N ASN A 108 -13.77 15.02 11.81
CA ASN A 108 -15.20 15.05 12.07
C ASN A 108 -15.98 14.13 11.13
N GLU A 109 -15.34 13.60 10.10
CA GLU A 109 -15.94 12.60 9.23
C GLU A 109 -16.04 11.25 9.93
N ARG A 110 -16.86 10.35 9.38
CA ARG A 110 -17.02 8.98 9.90
C ARG A 110 -16.12 7.98 9.18
N SER A 111 -15.86 8.20 7.90
CA SER A 111 -15.06 7.27 7.08
C SER A 111 -14.61 7.86 5.76
N PHE A 112 -13.53 7.30 5.24
CA PHE A 112 -12.95 7.56 3.94
C PHE A 112 -12.74 6.25 3.18
N ILE A 113 -12.88 6.31 1.86
CA ILE A 113 -12.39 5.30 0.93
C ILE A 113 -11.22 5.90 0.17
N CYS A 114 -10.12 5.16 0.06
CA CYS A 114 -8.94 5.58 -0.64
C CYS A 114 -8.66 4.63 -1.80
N ASN A 115 -8.18 5.17 -2.91
CA ASN A 115 -7.76 4.41 -4.08
C ASN A 115 -6.36 4.78 -4.52
N TYR A 116 -5.54 3.77 -4.78
CA TYR A 116 -4.24 3.94 -5.41
C TYR A 116 -3.94 2.79 -6.33
N LYS A 117 -3.60 3.11 -7.59
CA LYS A 117 -3.24 2.14 -8.63
C LYS A 117 -4.13 0.91 -8.59
N GLU A 118 -5.45 1.13 -8.64
CA GLU A 118 -6.47 0.06 -8.70
C GLU A 118 -6.66 -0.74 -7.39
N HIS A 119 -6.10 -0.27 -6.26
CA HIS A 119 -6.35 -0.83 -4.94
C HIS A 119 -7.28 0.05 -4.10
N TRP A 120 -8.36 -0.54 -3.60
CA TRP A 120 -9.34 0.13 -2.73
C TRP A 120 -9.12 -0.26 -1.26
N PHE A 121 -9.13 0.71 -0.37
CA PHE A 121 -9.14 0.45 1.07
C PHE A 121 -9.93 1.51 1.84
N THR A 122 -10.33 1.13 3.05
CA THR A 122 -11.18 1.95 3.92
C THR A 122 -10.41 2.46 5.12
N VAL A 123 -10.69 3.71 5.49
CA VAL A 123 -10.31 4.30 6.76
C VAL A 123 -11.59 4.69 7.49
N ARG A 124 -11.93 4.04 8.60
CA ARG A 124 -13.19 4.26 9.33
C ARG A 124 -12.91 4.68 10.77
N LYS A 125 -13.72 5.61 11.27
CA LYS A 125 -13.77 5.96 12.68
C LYS A 125 -14.67 4.96 13.40
N LEU A 126 -14.12 4.28 14.41
CA LEU A 126 -14.85 3.35 15.27
C LEU A 126 -14.72 3.83 16.71
N GLY A 127 -15.84 4.14 17.35
CA GLY A 127 -15.89 4.82 18.63
C GLY A 127 -15.25 6.21 18.56
N LYS A 128 -14.08 6.35 19.19
CA LYS A 128 -13.33 7.62 19.27
C LYS A 128 -12.00 7.58 18.53
N GLN A 129 -11.73 6.51 17.77
CA GLN A 129 -10.43 6.27 17.15
C GLN A 129 -10.56 5.95 15.67
N TRP A 130 -9.54 6.27 14.89
CA TRP A 130 -9.48 5.99 13.47
C TRP A 130 -8.73 4.70 13.21
N PHE A 131 -9.21 3.92 12.24
CA PHE A 131 -8.56 2.69 11.82
C PHE A 131 -8.41 2.66 10.31
N ASN A 132 -7.21 2.33 9.85
CA ASN A 132 -6.94 1.91 8.49
C ASN A 132 -7.26 0.41 8.38
N LEU A 133 -8.26 0.11 7.57
CA LEU A 133 -8.79 -1.23 7.32
C LEU A 133 -8.38 -1.71 5.93
N ASN A 134 -7.15 -1.39 5.51
CA ASN A 134 -6.58 -1.91 4.29
C ASN A 134 -6.54 -3.44 4.36
N SER A 135 -7.24 -4.07 3.43
CA SER A 135 -7.40 -5.52 3.33
C SER A 135 -6.08 -6.27 3.11
N LEU A 136 -5.03 -5.56 2.67
CA LEU A 136 -3.65 -6.08 2.56
C LEU A 136 -2.93 -6.14 3.92
N LEU A 137 -3.47 -5.54 4.97
CA LEU A 137 -2.94 -5.65 6.33
C LEU A 137 -3.46 -6.91 7.01
N MET A 138 -2.62 -7.50 7.86
CA MET A 138 -3.02 -8.64 8.69
C MET A 138 -4.14 -8.29 9.71
N GLY A 139 -4.37 -7.01 9.96
CA GLY A 139 -5.42 -6.53 10.85
C GLY A 139 -5.58 -5.00 10.77
N PRO A 140 -6.53 -4.44 11.54
CA PRO A 140 -6.78 -3.00 11.58
C PRO A 140 -5.56 -2.24 12.14
N GLU A 141 -5.16 -1.17 11.44
CA GLU A 141 -4.11 -0.26 11.89
C GLU A 141 -4.73 0.98 12.55
N LEU A 142 -4.38 1.24 13.80
CA LEU A 142 -4.79 2.40 14.57
C LEU A 142 -4.12 3.66 14.03
N ILE A 143 -4.93 4.67 13.75
CA ILE A 143 -4.52 6.02 13.35
C ILE A 143 -4.97 6.97 14.46
N SER A 144 -4.05 7.78 14.98
CA SER A 144 -4.42 8.83 15.93
C SER A 144 -5.05 10.02 15.20
N ASP A 145 -5.90 10.75 15.91
CA ASP A 145 -6.52 12.00 15.45
C ASP A 145 -5.51 13.01 14.90
N THR A 146 -4.37 13.15 15.58
CA THR A 146 -3.27 14.02 15.16
C THR A 146 -2.53 13.53 13.92
N TYR A 147 -2.49 12.20 13.71
CA TYR A 147 -1.81 11.60 12.57
C TYR A 147 -2.71 11.51 11.33
N LEU A 148 -4.04 11.44 11.50
CA LEU A 148 -4.99 11.30 10.40
C LEU A 148 -4.81 12.38 9.32
N ALA A 149 -4.69 13.65 9.72
CA ALA A 149 -4.52 14.74 8.76
C ALA A 149 -3.22 14.59 7.95
N LEU A 150 -2.14 14.18 8.60
CA LEU A 150 -0.86 13.91 7.93
C LEU A 150 -0.95 12.71 7.00
N PHE A 151 -1.60 11.64 7.46
CA PHE A 151 -1.84 10.43 6.67
C PHE A 151 -2.61 10.76 5.38
N LEU A 152 -3.74 11.48 5.48
CA LEU A 152 -4.52 11.89 4.30
C LEU A 152 -3.72 12.82 3.37
N ALA A 153 -2.96 13.76 3.94
CA ALA A 153 -2.12 14.65 3.15
C ALA A 153 -1.00 13.90 2.40
N GLN A 154 -0.42 12.85 3.02
CA GLN A 154 0.56 11.98 2.38
C GLN A 154 -0.07 11.21 1.22
N LEU A 155 -1.24 10.60 1.43
CA LEU A 155 -1.98 9.90 0.37
C LEU A 155 -2.25 10.81 -0.83
N GLN A 156 -2.67 12.06 -0.61
CA GLN A 156 -2.86 13.02 -1.69
C GLN A 156 -1.57 13.30 -2.47
N GLN A 157 -0.43 13.47 -1.78
CA GLN A 157 0.87 13.72 -2.41
C GLN A 157 1.37 12.53 -3.23
N GLU A 158 1.09 11.32 -2.77
CA GLU A 158 1.40 10.08 -3.48
C GLU A 158 0.48 9.84 -4.68
N GLY A 159 -0.59 10.64 -4.82
CA GLY A 159 -1.54 10.56 -5.94
C GLY A 159 -2.74 9.66 -5.69
N TYR A 160 -3.06 9.37 -4.42
CA TYR A 160 -4.27 8.63 -4.07
C TYR A 160 -5.51 9.47 -4.35
N SER A 161 -6.55 8.83 -4.84
CA SER A 161 -7.89 9.41 -4.87
C SER A 161 -8.59 9.10 -3.55
N ILE A 162 -8.87 10.13 -2.76
CA ILE A 162 -9.52 10.01 -1.45
C ILE A 162 -10.97 10.45 -1.60
N PHE A 163 -11.87 9.63 -1.07
CA PHE A 163 -13.30 9.87 -1.09
C PHE A 163 -13.85 9.86 0.33
N VAL A 164 -14.67 10.85 0.64
CA VAL A 164 -15.40 10.96 1.91
C VAL A 164 -16.73 10.24 1.74
N VAL A 165 -17.06 9.36 2.68
CA VAL A 165 -18.36 8.69 2.70
C VAL A 165 -19.28 9.48 3.61
N LYS A 166 -20.35 10.04 3.04
CA LYS A 166 -21.40 10.78 3.75
C LYS A 166 -22.64 9.91 3.93
N GLY A 167 -23.31 10.07 5.07
CA GLY A 167 -24.52 9.34 5.42
C GLY A 167 -24.37 8.53 6.70
N ASP A 168 -25.42 7.78 7.02
CA ASP A 168 -25.50 6.99 8.25
C ASP A 168 -24.99 5.58 8.01
N LEU A 169 -23.77 5.31 8.49
CA LEU A 169 -23.19 3.98 8.49
C LEU A 169 -23.96 3.07 9.45
N PRO A 170 -24.08 1.76 9.14
CA PRO A 170 -24.72 0.81 10.03
C PRO A 170 -23.98 0.73 11.37
N ASP A 171 -24.76 0.53 12.43
CA ASP A 171 -24.27 0.29 13.78
C ASP A 171 -23.47 -1.02 13.81
N CYS A 172 -22.33 -1.03 14.50
CA CYS A 172 -21.50 -2.20 14.65
C CYS A 172 -21.04 -2.37 16.10
N GLU A 173 -20.79 -3.61 16.50
CA GLU A 173 -20.35 -3.95 17.87
C GLU A 173 -19.02 -3.28 18.21
N ALA A 174 -18.13 -3.15 17.23
CA ALA A 174 -16.85 -2.46 17.36
C ALA A 174 -17.04 -1.01 17.85
N ASP A 175 -17.99 -0.28 17.29
CA ASP A 175 -18.23 1.12 17.65
C ASP A 175 -18.69 1.24 19.12
N GLN A 176 -19.63 0.39 19.53
CA GLN A 176 -20.15 0.38 20.91
C GLN A 176 -19.07 0.08 21.95
N LEU A 177 -18.19 -0.89 21.67
CA LEU A 177 -17.10 -1.26 22.56
C LEU A 177 -15.99 -0.19 22.59
N LEU A 178 -15.64 0.36 21.44
CA LEU A 178 -14.57 1.36 21.31
C LEU A 178 -14.96 2.76 21.78
N GLN A 179 -16.27 2.99 22.03
CA GLN A 179 -16.72 4.16 22.79
C GLN A 179 -16.31 4.09 24.26
N MET A 180 -16.24 2.88 24.83
CA MET A 180 -15.95 2.63 26.24
C MET A 180 -14.46 2.33 26.50
N ILE A 181 -13.79 1.68 25.55
CA ILE A 181 -12.41 1.20 25.69
C ILE A 181 -11.55 1.77 24.57
N GLN A 182 -10.44 2.42 24.93
CA GLN A 182 -9.46 2.87 23.94
C GLN A 182 -8.49 1.74 23.60
N VAL A 183 -8.33 1.47 22.31
CA VAL A 183 -7.33 0.53 21.80
C VAL A 183 -5.96 1.20 21.85
N GLN A 184 -5.00 0.51 22.48
CA GLN A 184 -3.58 0.81 22.35
C GLN A 184 -2.96 -0.22 21.43
N GLN A 185 -2.36 0.24 20.34
CA GLN A 185 -1.63 -0.61 19.42
C GLN A 185 -0.13 -0.48 19.68
N ILE A 186 0.48 -1.55 20.17
CA ILE A 186 1.91 -1.60 20.51
C ILE A 186 2.76 -1.76 19.25
N GLN A 187 2.25 -2.47 18.24
CA GLN A 187 2.93 -2.72 16.98
C GLN A 187 1.98 -2.56 15.79
N ARG A 188 2.45 -1.90 14.73
CA ARG A 188 1.73 -1.75 13.46
C ARG A 188 1.48 -3.11 12.80
N PRO A 189 0.32 -3.37 12.16
CA PRO A 189 0.07 -4.66 11.53
C PRO A 189 0.97 -4.81 10.30
N LYS A 190 1.45 -6.02 10.05
CA LYS A 190 2.26 -6.34 8.87
C LYS A 190 1.39 -6.46 7.62
N LEU A 191 2.02 -6.34 6.46
CA LEU A 191 1.38 -6.64 5.18
C LEU A 191 1.29 -8.15 4.97
N ILE A 192 0.21 -8.61 4.34
CA ILE A 192 0.04 -10.01 3.94
C ILE A 192 1.19 -10.38 2.98
N GLY A 193 1.97 -11.41 3.34
CA GLY A 193 3.16 -11.86 2.59
C GLY A 193 4.51 -11.47 3.19
N GLU A 194 4.54 -10.58 4.18
CA GLU A 194 5.80 -10.20 4.87
C GLU A 194 6.32 -11.32 5.79
N GLU A 195 5.44 -12.14 6.37
CA GLU A 195 5.82 -13.28 7.22
C GLU A 195 6.56 -14.39 6.46
N THR A 196 6.29 -14.56 5.16
CA THR A 196 7.03 -15.52 4.32
C THR A 196 8.49 -15.11 4.09
N ALA A 197 8.81 -13.81 4.17
CA ALA A 197 10.19 -13.33 4.09
C ALA A 197 10.93 -13.54 5.42
N GLN A 198 10.29 -13.23 6.55
CA GLN A 198 10.88 -13.39 7.88
C GLN A 198 10.99 -14.85 8.31
N SER A 199 10.02 -15.71 7.97
CA SER A 199 10.09 -17.16 8.28
C SER A 199 11.18 -17.90 7.50
N ARG A 200 11.64 -17.36 6.37
CA ARG A 200 12.83 -17.86 5.64
C ARG A 200 14.13 -17.48 6.35
N ASP A 201 14.21 -16.26 6.87
CA ASP A 201 15.36 -15.80 7.67
C ASP A 201 15.40 -16.46 9.05
N GLU A 202 14.26 -16.62 9.73
CA GLU A 202 14.18 -17.29 11.03
C GLU A 202 14.39 -18.81 10.92
N ARG A 203 14.04 -19.45 9.80
CA ARG A 203 14.40 -20.86 9.57
C ARG A 203 15.89 -21.04 9.27
N GLY A 204 16.53 -20.08 8.60
CA GLY A 204 17.98 -20.09 8.42
C GLY A 204 18.73 -19.88 9.75
N GLN A 205 18.23 -19.00 10.61
CA GLN A 205 18.83 -18.74 11.92
C GLN A 205 18.55 -19.85 12.95
N LYS A 206 17.37 -20.49 12.91
CA LYS A 206 17.05 -21.59 13.84
C LYS A 206 17.84 -22.87 13.54
N THR A 207 18.15 -23.18 12.29
CA THR A 207 18.98 -24.36 11.98
C THR A 207 20.40 -24.23 12.52
N ASP A 208 20.96 -23.02 12.55
CA ASP A 208 22.32 -22.78 13.06
C ASP A 208 22.37 -22.76 14.61
N LEU A 209 21.30 -22.31 15.27
CA LEU A 209 21.17 -22.31 16.73
C LEU A 209 20.79 -23.69 17.31
N GLU A 210 19.97 -24.49 16.62
CA GLU A 210 19.61 -25.84 17.07
C GLU A 210 20.74 -26.86 16.88
N GLN A 211 21.63 -26.69 15.88
CA GLN A 211 22.83 -27.53 15.74
C GLN A 211 23.89 -27.29 16.83
N ALA A 212 23.90 -26.12 17.46
CA ALA A 212 24.82 -25.81 18.55
C ALA A 212 24.35 -26.32 19.93
N LEU A 213 23.07 -26.68 20.07
CA LEU A 213 22.46 -27.06 21.35
C LEU A 213 22.27 -28.57 21.54
N ASP A 214 22.43 -29.38 20.50
CA ASP A 214 22.15 -30.84 20.54
C ASP A 214 23.36 -31.74 20.90
N VAL A 215 24.44 -31.16 21.44
CA VAL A 215 25.63 -31.93 21.90
C VAL A 215 25.60 -32.26 23.41
N ASN A 216 24.54 -31.91 24.14
CA ASN A 216 24.51 -32.16 25.59
C ASN A 216 23.29 -32.96 26.07
N HIS A 217 23.42 -34.29 26.00
CA HIS A 217 22.72 -35.17 26.94
C HIS A 217 23.68 -36.13 27.66
N PRO A 218 23.36 -36.50 28.92
CA PRO A 218 24.35 -36.73 29.97
C PRO A 218 24.76 -38.21 30.07
N TYR A 219 26.07 -38.46 30.20
CA TYR A 219 26.58 -39.75 30.65
C TYR A 219 27.61 -39.58 31.76
N ASP A 220 27.49 -40.49 32.71
CA ASP A 220 28.09 -40.61 34.02
C ASP A 220 29.59 -41.00 33.97
N GLY A 221 30.34 -40.63 35.01
CA GLY A 221 31.61 -41.30 35.34
C GLY A 221 32.90 -40.51 35.17
N THR A 222 33.30 -39.82 36.25
CA THR A 222 34.66 -39.81 36.83
C THR A 222 35.89 -39.56 35.92
N GLY A 223 36.52 -38.41 36.12
CA GLY A 223 37.97 -38.20 35.94
C GLY A 223 38.35 -37.18 34.87
N MET A 224 39.30 -36.30 35.22
CA MET A 224 40.01 -35.36 34.34
C MET A 224 39.31 -34.02 34.07
N LEU A 225 39.21 -33.17 35.09
CA LEU A 225 39.20 -31.72 34.88
C LEU A 225 40.67 -31.31 34.80
N ASP A 226 41.19 -30.95 33.62
CA ASP A 226 42.39 -30.09 33.44
C ASP A 226 42.68 -29.82 31.93
N GLU A 227 42.15 -30.59 30.97
CA GLU A 227 42.46 -30.39 29.54
C GLU A 227 41.62 -29.29 28.83
N ASP A 228 40.38 -29.03 29.29
CA ASP A 228 39.47 -28.08 28.63
C ASP A 228 39.80 -26.61 28.91
N GLU A 229 40.39 -26.31 30.08
CA GLU A 229 40.81 -24.94 30.43
C GLU A 229 42.05 -24.51 29.62
N GLU A 230 42.99 -25.45 29.36
CA GLU A 230 44.14 -25.17 28.50
C GLU A 230 43.72 -24.93 27.04
N ASN A 231 42.68 -25.61 26.57
CA ASN A 231 42.18 -25.43 25.20
C ASN A 231 41.42 -24.11 25.05
N PHE A 232 40.65 -23.71 26.06
CA PHE A 232 39.97 -22.41 26.10
C PHE A 232 40.95 -21.24 26.20
N GLN A 233 42.01 -21.37 27.01
CA GLN A 233 43.07 -20.36 27.11
C GLN A 233 43.94 -20.30 25.85
N ARG A 234 44.16 -21.43 25.15
CA ARG A 234 44.78 -21.43 23.81
C ARG A 234 43.90 -20.74 22.76
N ALA A 235 42.59 -20.97 22.77
CA ALA A 235 41.67 -20.32 21.84
C ALA A 235 41.62 -18.79 22.06
N LEU A 236 41.57 -18.35 23.32
CA LEU A 236 41.66 -16.92 23.67
C LEU A 236 43.01 -16.29 23.31
N ALA A 237 44.12 -17.03 23.49
CA ALA A 237 45.45 -16.57 23.08
C ALA A 237 45.60 -16.47 21.55
N LEU A 238 45.02 -17.42 20.80
CA LEU A 238 44.97 -17.40 19.33
C LEU A 238 44.10 -16.24 18.81
N SER A 239 42.92 -16.00 19.40
CA SER A 239 42.10 -14.81 19.07
C SER A 239 42.78 -13.50 19.44
N LYS A 240 43.64 -13.48 20.47
CA LYS A 240 44.41 -12.28 20.83
C LYS A 240 45.63 -12.06 19.92
N GLN A 241 46.08 -13.08 19.21
CA GLN A 241 47.18 -13.02 18.25
C GLN A 241 46.72 -12.65 16.82
N GLU A 242 45.41 -12.74 16.54
CA GLU A 242 44.78 -12.25 15.30
C GLU A 242 44.20 -10.83 15.43
N ILE A 243 44.69 -10.01 16.37
CA ILE A 243 44.37 -8.56 16.44
C ILE A 243 45.64 -7.75 16.58
N ASP A 244 46.69 -8.12 15.84
CA ASP A 244 47.88 -7.30 15.70
C ASP A 244 48.16 -7.05 14.22
N MET A 245 47.43 -6.07 13.67
CA MET A 245 47.78 -5.23 12.50
C MET A 245 46.84 -4.01 12.59
N GLU A 246 47.08 -3.01 13.44
CA GLU A 246 47.90 -1.81 13.15
C GLU A 246 47.68 -1.10 11.79
N ASP A 247 46.93 -1.67 10.83
CA ASP A 247 46.78 -1.10 9.48
C ASP A 247 45.51 -0.24 9.34
N GLU A 248 44.43 -0.51 10.08
CA GLU A 248 43.19 0.26 9.91
C GLU A 248 43.21 1.66 10.55
N GLU A 249 44.01 1.87 11.60
CA GLU A 249 44.10 3.20 12.22
C GLU A 249 45.02 4.16 11.42
N ALA A 250 46.01 3.63 10.71
CA ALA A 250 46.88 4.44 9.84
C ALA A 250 46.13 4.96 8.60
N ASP A 251 45.30 4.13 7.99
CA ASP A 251 44.49 4.51 6.83
C ASP A 251 43.36 5.47 7.20
N LEU A 252 42.74 5.29 8.37
CA LEU A 252 41.73 6.22 8.87
C LEU A 252 42.33 7.59 9.19
N ARG A 253 43.54 7.64 9.77
CA ARG A 253 44.27 8.91 10.01
C ARG A 253 44.68 9.59 8.70
N ARG A 254 45.08 8.84 7.68
CA ARG A 254 45.45 9.39 6.35
C ARG A 254 44.22 9.96 5.62
N ALA A 255 43.07 9.30 5.70
CA ALA A 255 41.81 9.75 5.09
C ALA A 255 41.29 11.06 5.71
N ILE A 256 41.40 11.21 7.03
CA ILE A 256 41.00 12.44 7.74
C ILE A 256 41.92 13.61 7.38
N GLN A 257 43.23 13.37 7.23
CA GLN A 257 44.18 14.42 6.89
C GLN A 257 44.04 14.92 5.44
N LEU A 258 43.73 14.02 4.50
CA LEU A 258 43.44 14.36 3.10
C LEU A 258 42.17 15.22 2.97
N SER A 259 41.18 15.00 3.85
CA SER A 259 39.93 15.77 3.88
C SER A 259 40.10 17.20 4.40
N MET A 260 41.17 17.48 5.16
CA MET A 260 41.44 18.79 5.76
C MET A 260 42.37 19.70 4.92
N GLN A 261 43.01 19.20 3.85
CA GLN A 261 43.93 19.98 3.01
C GLN A 261 43.47 20.21 1.55
N GLY A 262 42.27 19.78 1.18
CA GLY A 262 41.73 19.95 -0.18
C GLY A 262 41.11 21.33 -0.47
N GLY A 263 41.86 22.41 -0.28
CA GLY A 263 41.48 23.76 -0.67
C GLY A 263 42.40 24.36 -1.74
N HIS A 264 41.84 24.53 -2.95
CA HIS A 264 42.24 25.42 -4.08
C HIS A 264 43.14 24.93 -5.25
N ARG A 265 42.67 25.40 -6.44
CA ARG A 265 43.23 25.53 -7.82
C ARG A 265 42.95 24.33 -8.74
N SER A 266 42.47 24.45 -9.99
CA SER A 266 42.46 25.50 -11.03
C SER A 266 41.32 25.19 -12.04
N GLU A 267 40.46 26.13 -12.47
CA GLU A 267 40.58 27.03 -13.63
C GLU A 267 40.67 26.39 -15.04
N PHE A 268 39.73 26.81 -15.90
CA PHE A 268 39.65 26.77 -17.39
C PHE A 268 39.46 25.44 -18.15
N SER A 269 38.28 25.25 -18.76
CA SER A 269 38.06 25.56 -20.20
C SER A 269 36.65 25.14 -20.69
N ASN A 270 35.93 26.12 -21.24
CA ASN A 270 34.72 25.94 -22.04
C ASN A 270 35.10 25.47 -23.45
N SER A 271 34.37 24.52 -24.01
CA SER A 271 34.19 24.44 -25.48
C SER A 271 32.82 23.86 -25.86
N VAL A 272 32.19 24.59 -26.76
CA VAL A 272 30.90 24.39 -27.41
C VAL A 272 30.98 23.25 -28.43
N SER A 273 29.90 22.49 -28.61
CA SER A 273 29.49 22.00 -29.95
C SER A 273 28.02 21.58 -30.00
N GLN A 274 27.30 22.24 -30.90
CA GLN A 274 25.95 21.96 -31.39
C GLN A 274 25.93 20.66 -32.20
N ASN A 275 24.78 19.96 -32.27
CA ASN A 275 24.06 19.62 -33.52
C ASN A 275 22.95 18.57 -33.32
N ILE A 276 21.71 19.01 -33.58
CA ILE A 276 20.55 18.24 -34.09
C ILE A 276 20.46 18.66 -35.59
N PRO A 277 20.02 17.86 -36.61
CA PRO A 277 18.80 17.04 -36.62
C PRO A 277 18.86 15.72 -37.44
N ARG A 278 17.80 14.90 -37.34
CA ARG A 278 17.10 14.33 -38.52
C ARG A 278 15.83 13.57 -38.16
N SER A 279 14.72 14.01 -38.76
CA SER A 279 13.48 13.27 -38.90
C SER A 279 13.64 12.11 -39.89
N SER A 280 13.07 10.95 -39.57
CA SER A 280 12.74 9.91 -40.54
C SER A 280 11.36 9.37 -40.16
N GLY A 281 10.39 9.53 -41.06
CA GLY A 281 9.06 8.96 -40.89
C GLY A 281 9.11 7.44 -40.97
N ILE A 282 8.36 6.80 -40.07
CA ILE A 282 7.98 5.40 -40.17
C ILE A 282 6.48 5.36 -39.84
N SER A 283 5.70 4.96 -40.83
CA SER A 283 4.32 4.50 -40.70
C SER A 283 4.30 3.24 -39.84
N GLN A 284 3.81 3.35 -38.61
CA GLN A 284 3.38 2.23 -37.78
C GLN A 284 2.01 2.57 -37.20
N SER A 285 1.07 1.66 -37.40
CA SER A 285 -0.20 1.60 -36.71
C SER A 285 0.07 1.38 -35.21
N GLU A 286 0.22 2.47 -34.46
CA GLU A 286 0.30 2.41 -33.00
C GLU A 286 -1.10 2.21 -32.44
N SER A 287 -1.34 1.01 -31.90
CA SER A 287 -2.42 0.77 -30.95
C SER A 287 -2.16 1.65 -29.73
N LEU A 288 -2.88 2.76 -29.63
CA LEU A 288 -2.79 3.68 -28.50
C LEU A 288 -3.08 2.92 -27.20
N SER A 289 -2.22 3.13 -26.21
CA SER A 289 -2.42 2.62 -24.85
C SER A 289 -3.75 3.14 -24.29
N SER A 290 -4.42 2.30 -23.50
CA SER A 290 -5.70 2.59 -22.81
C SER A 290 -5.66 3.92 -22.05
N GLU A 291 -4.49 4.27 -21.52
CA GLU A 291 -4.25 5.50 -20.76
C GLU A 291 -4.26 6.76 -21.65
N GLU A 292 -3.81 6.63 -22.90
CA GLU A 292 -3.72 7.72 -23.87
C GLU A 292 -5.08 8.03 -24.50
N LEU A 293 -5.90 7.00 -24.68
CA LEU A 293 -7.32 7.11 -25.01
C LEU A 293 -8.11 7.81 -23.88
N ARG A 294 -7.80 7.49 -22.62
CA ARG A 294 -8.43 8.12 -21.46
C ARG A 294 -8.08 9.60 -21.35
N ARG A 295 -6.83 9.96 -21.62
CA ARG A 295 -6.36 11.35 -21.64
C ARG A 295 -6.94 12.17 -22.80
N ARG A 296 -7.16 11.53 -23.96
CA ARG A 296 -7.89 12.14 -25.09
C ARG A 296 -9.37 12.35 -24.79
N ARG A 297 -10.01 11.45 -24.03
CA ARG A 297 -11.40 11.61 -23.60
C ARG A 297 -11.56 12.79 -22.64
N GLN A 298 -10.64 12.98 -21.68
CA GLN A 298 -10.69 14.11 -20.74
C GLN A 298 -10.57 15.48 -21.45
N THR A 299 -9.71 15.59 -22.46
CA THR A 299 -9.52 16.85 -23.19
C THR A 299 -10.68 17.22 -24.13
N TYR A 300 -11.58 16.29 -24.43
CA TYR A 300 -12.78 16.56 -25.23
C TYR A 300 -13.96 17.08 -24.39
N PHE A 301 -14.04 16.71 -23.12
CA PHE A 301 -15.10 17.17 -22.21
C PHE A 301 -14.83 18.55 -21.58
N GLU A 302 -13.62 19.09 -21.73
CA GLU A 302 -13.24 20.44 -21.26
C GLU A 302 -13.40 21.55 -22.34
N LYS A 303 -13.95 21.23 -23.51
CA LYS A 303 -14.33 22.20 -24.56
C LYS A 303 -15.83 22.30 -24.73
#